data_AF-A0A7J3YSK0-F1
#
_entry.id   AF-A0A7J3YSK0-F1
#
_cell.length_a   1.000
_cell.length_b   1.000
_cell.length_c   1.000
_cell.angle_alpha   90.00
_cell.angle_beta   90.00
_cell.angle_gamma   90.00
#
_symmetry.space_group_name_H-M   'P 1'
#
loop_
_entity.id
_entity.type
_entity.pdbx_description
1 polymer ?
#
loop_
_entity_poly.entity_id
_entity_poly.type
_entity_poly.pdbx_seq_one_letter_code
_entity_poly.pdbx_strand_id
1 'polypeptide(L)' 'MSEGRVVNILISSVGGQGGLTLSRIIAISAVASGYYVRTGETLGMAQRFG' A
#
# COMPACT_ATOMS: atom_id res chain seq x y z
N MET A 1 -14.20 -24.70 6.40
CA MET A 1 -13.07 -23.76 6.48
C MET A 1 -13.47 -22.53 5.69
N SER A 2 -13.81 -21.41 6.32
CA SER A 2 -14.15 -20.21 5.54
C SER A 2 -12.88 -19.76 4.83
N GLU A 3 -12.95 -19.55 3.51
CA GLU A 3 -11.86 -18.93 2.78
C GLU A 3 -11.53 -17.60 3.45
N GLY A 4 -10.29 -17.44 3.92
CA GLY A 4 -9.83 -16.18 4.48
C GLY A 4 -10.00 -15.10 3.43
N ARG A 5 -10.85 -14.10 3.71
CA ARG A 5 -11.12 -13.01 2.76
C ARG A 5 -9.83 -12.21 2.55
N VAL A 6 -9.40 -12.13 1.29
CA VAL A 6 -8.28 -11.27 0.87
C VAL A 6 -8.84 -9.89 0.52
N VAL A 7 -8.25 -8.84 1.09
CA VAL A 7 -8.57 -7.45 0.76
C VAL A 7 -7.44 -6.86 -0.07
N ASN A 8 -7.76 -6.38 -1.27
CA ASN A 8 -6.81 -5.71 -2.16
C ASN A 8 -7.01 -4.20 -2.09
N ILE A 9 -5.92 -3.45 -1.90
CA ILE A 9 -5.94 -1.99 -1.79
C ILE A 9 -5.03 -1.43 -2.88
N LEU A 10 -5.55 -0.53 -3.71
CA LEU A 10 -4.78 0.22 -4.70
C LEU A 10 -4.71 1.69 -4.28
N ILE A 11 -3.50 2.22 -4.17
CA ILE A 11 -3.25 3.62 -3.85
C ILE A 11 -2.63 4.27 -5.07
N SER A 12 -3.29 5.29 -5.60
CA SER A 12 -2.75 6.17 -6.64
C SER A 12 -2.52 7.55 -6.04
N SER A 13 -1.34 8.13 -6.29
CA SER A 13 -0.97 9.45 -5.81
C SER A 13 0.07 10.07 -6.74
N VAL A 14 0.10 11.39 -6.83
CA VAL A 14 1.20 12.09 -7.48
C VAL A 14 2.40 12.22 -6.53
N GLY A 15 3.61 12.32 -7.10
CA GLY A 15 4.85 12.47 -6.32
C GLY A 15 4.76 13.60 -5.28
N GLY A 16 5.19 13.32 -4.05
CA GLY A 16 5.17 14.28 -2.95
C GLY A 16 3.85 14.39 -2.17
N GLN A 17 2.78 13.66 -2.54
CA GLN A 17 1.51 13.67 -1.80
C GLN A 17 1.40 12.57 -0.72
N GLY A 18 2.47 11.79 -0.52
CA GLY A 18 2.53 10.81 0.56
C GLY A 18 1.82 9.49 0.33
N GLY A 19 1.44 9.12 -0.91
CA GLY A 19 0.81 7.82 -1.18
C GLY A 19 1.68 6.61 -0.79
N LEU A 20 3.01 6.74 -0.92
CA LEU A 20 3.98 5.74 -0.45
C LEU A 20 3.91 5.58 1.08
N THR A 21 3.91 6.71 1.79
CA THR A 21 3.82 6.73 3.25
C THR A 21 2.50 6.13 3.72
N LEU A 22 1.39 6.49 3.07
CA LEU A 22 0.07 5.92 3.36
C LEU A 22 0.05 4.40 3.16
N SER A 23 0.56 3.91 2.02
CA SER A 23 0.68 2.48 1.73
C SER A 23 1.42 1.73 2.85
N ARG A 24 2.55 2.27 3.30
CA ARG A 24 3.35 1.70 4.39
C ARG A 24 2.63 1.71 5.73
N ILE A 25 1.94 2.80 6.08
CA ILE A 25 1.18 2.88 7.33
C ILE A 25 0.09 1.80 7.36
N ILE A 26 -0.65 1.62 6.27
CA ILE A 26 -1.67 0.59 6.16
C ILE A 26 -1.04 -0.80 6.31
N ALA A 27 0.04 -1.07 5.58
CA ALA A 27 0.71 -2.36 5.61
C ALA A 27 1.25 -2.71 7.01
N ILE A 28 1.96 -1.78 7.66
CA ILE A 28 2.51 -1.97 9.00
C ILE A 28 1.38 -2.17 10.02
N SER A 29 0.30 -1.40 9.93
CA SER A 29 -0.84 -1.54 10.84
C SER A 29 -1.54 -2.89 10.67
N ALA A 30 -1.68 -3.37 9.42
CA ALA A 30 -2.27 -4.67 9.14
C ALA A 30 -1.37 -5.83 9.62
N VAL A 31 -0.05 -5.73 9.43
CA VAL A 31 0.91 -6.70 10.00
C VAL A 31 0.85 -6.69 11.53
N ALA A 32 0.81 -5.52 12.16
CA ALA A 32 0.68 -5.40 13.62
C ALA A 32 -0.64 -5.98 14.15
N SER A 33 -1.69 -5.99 13.32
CA SER A 33 -2.99 -6.60 13.63
C SER A 33 -3.05 -8.11 13.33
N GLY A 34 -1.94 -8.73 12.93
CA GLY A 34 -1.83 -10.17 12.69
C GLY A 34 -2.27 -10.62 11.29
N TYR A 35 -2.47 -9.70 10.34
CA TYR A 35 -2.80 -10.05 8.96
C TYR A 35 -1.56 -10.40 8.14
N TYR A 36 -1.72 -11.31 7.18
CA TYR A 36 -0.72 -11.54 6.16
C TYR A 36 -0.84 -10.49 5.06
N VAL A 37 0.21 -9.70 4.85
CA VAL A 37 0.21 -8.53 3.96
C VAL A 37 1.26 -8.70 2.88
N ARG A 38 0.92 -8.29 1.65
CA ARG A 38 1.87 -8.15 0.55
C ARG A 38 1.73 -6.74 -0.01
N THR A 39 2.85 -6.06 -0.18
CA THR A 39 2.89 -4.71 -0.75
C THR A 39 3.64 -4.73 -2.07
N GLY A 40 3.13 -4.00 -3.05
CA GLY A 40 3.83 -3.69 -4.30
C GLY A 40 3.75 -2.20 -4.55
N GLU A 41 4.85 -1.61 -5.01
CA GLU A 41 4.96 -0.18 -5.32
C GLU A 41 5.50 -0.05 -6.75
N THR A 42 4.72 0.56 -7.65
CA THR A 42 5.18 0.92 -9.00
C THR A 42 5.47 2.41 -9.02
N LEU A 43 6.74 2.78 -9.14
CA LEU A 43 7.18 4.17 -9.21
C LEU A 43 7.49 4.52 -10.66
N GLY A 44 6.82 5.54 -11.21
CA GLY A 44 7.32 6.25 -12.38
C GLY A 44 8.50 7.12 -11.95
N MET A 45 9.61 7.14 -12.71
CA MET A 45 10.74 8.05 -12.48
C MET A 45 10.40 9.52 -12.76
N ALA A 46 9.22 9.99 -12.35
CA ALA A 46 8.77 11.34 -12.64
C ALA A 46 9.37 12.31 -11.62
N GLN A 47 10.32 13.13 -12.07
CA GLN A 47 11.12 14.01 -11.21
C GLN A 47 10.36 15.24 -10.66
N ARG A 48 9.10 15.49 -11.04
CA ARG A 48 8.23 16.58 -10.53
C ARG A 48 6.77 16.26 -10.89
N PHE A 49 6.02 15.72 -9.93
CA PHE A 49 4.69 15.10 -10.10
C PHE A 49 4.66 13.93 -11.10
N GLY A 50 3.62 13.09 -11.00
CA GLY A 50 3.58 11.73 -11.56
C GLY A 50 3.77 11.63 -13.07
#